data_AF-A0A3R8JLM0-F1
#
_entry.id   AF-A0A3R8JLM0-F1
#
_cell.length_a   1.000
_cell.length_b   1.000
_cell.length_c   1.000
_cell.angle_alpha   90.00
_cell.angle_beta   90.00
_cell.angle_gamma   90.00
#
_symmetry.space_group_name_H-M   'P 1'
#
loop_
_entity.id
_entity.type
_entity.pdbx_description
1 polymer ?
#
loop_
_entity_poly.entity_id
_entity_poly.type
_entity_poly.pdbx_seq_one_letter_code
_entity_poly.pdbx_strand_id
1 'polypeptide(L)'
;MRITQLNMEILQAQARLNLALFEYFTAGSGNYRPIEGTEELNDSNRQVILAMHAVYGGVYLGSFSDAAPLAPYEGQEITNFSCDFCVPCYSGELERLIRDWRENVNSKSLDNAMKLVEQLQGKILCWS
;
A
#
# COMPACT_ATOMS: atom_id res chain seq x y z
N MET A 1 -2.14 18.48 17.58
CA MET A 1 -3.20 17.46 17.33
C MET A 1 -2.87 16.24 18.19
N ARG A 2 -3.85 15.57 18.83
CA ARG A 2 -3.58 14.39 19.70
C ARG A 2 -3.30 13.15 18.82
N ILE A 3 -2.37 12.29 19.22
CA ILE A 3 -2.00 11.03 18.53
C ILE A 3 -3.23 10.18 18.16
N THR A 4 -4.25 10.16 19.02
CA THR A 4 -5.51 9.45 18.76
C THR A 4 -6.24 9.94 17.51
N GLN A 5 -6.19 11.25 17.22
CA GLN A 5 -6.87 11.84 16.06
C GLN A 5 -6.10 11.57 14.76
N LEU A 6 -4.78 11.57 14.82
CA LEU A 6 -3.90 11.18 13.70
C LEU A 6 -4.12 9.72 13.30
N ASN A 7 -4.19 8.80 14.28
CA ASN A 7 -4.48 7.39 13.99
C ASN A 7 -5.88 7.18 13.38
N MET A 8 -6.84 8.06 13.71
CA MET A 8 -8.17 8.02 13.08
C MET A 8 -8.12 8.41 11.60
N GLU A 9 -7.22 9.29 11.18
CA GLU A 9 -7.08 9.69 9.76
C GLU A 9 -6.62 8.53 8.88
N ILE A 10 -5.61 7.77 9.33
CA ILE A 10 -5.19 6.54 8.62
C ILE A 10 -6.32 5.53 8.55
N LEU A 11 -7.05 5.31 9.65
CA LEU A 11 -8.16 4.37 9.68
C LEU A 11 -9.29 4.79 8.74
N GLN A 12 -9.60 6.08 8.66
CA GLN A 12 -10.58 6.63 7.73
C GLN A 12 -10.14 6.47 6.27
N ALA A 13 -8.88 6.77 5.96
CA ALA A 13 -8.33 6.57 4.62
C ALA A 13 -8.38 5.10 4.22
N GLN A 14 -8.00 4.19 5.12
CA GLN A 14 -8.10 2.74 4.85
C GLN A 14 -9.56 2.29 4.67
N ALA A 15 -10.50 2.81 5.45
CA ALA A 15 -11.91 2.48 5.30
C ALA A 15 -12.45 2.92 3.94
N ARG A 16 -12.04 4.09 3.43
CA ARG A 16 -12.38 4.55 2.07
C ARG A 16 -11.81 3.63 1.00
N LEU A 17 -10.53 3.26 1.11
CA LEU A 17 -9.91 2.31 0.19
C LEU A 17 -10.68 0.98 0.15
N ASN A 18 -11.02 0.43 1.32
CA ASN A 18 -11.77 -0.82 1.40
C ASN A 18 -13.16 -0.71 0.78
N LEU A 19 -13.85 0.41 0.98
CA LEU A 19 -15.16 0.66 0.39
C LEU A 19 -15.08 0.79 -1.13
N ALA A 20 -14.16 1.61 -1.64
CA ALA A 20 -13.94 1.78 -3.07
C ALA A 20 -13.57 0.46 -3.76
N LEU A 21 -12.76 -0.38 -3.10
CA LEU A 21 -12.42 -1.71 -3.60
C LEU A 21 -13.65 -2.62 -3.68
N PHE A 22 -14.51 -2.58 -2.65
CA PHE A 22 -15.74 -3.37 -2.63
C PHE A 22 -16.73 -2.92 -3.70
N GLU A 23 -16.92 -1.62 -3.87
CA GLU A 23 -17.76 -1.04 -4.92
C GLU A 23 -17.26 -1.40 -6.31
N TYR A 24 -15.94 -1.27 -6.52
CA TYR A 24 -15.28 -1.69 -7.75
C TYR A 24 -15.51 -3.17 -8.05
N PHE A 25 -15.28 -4.05 -7.06
CA PHE A 25 -15.47 -5.50 -7.20
C PHE A 25 -16.93 -5.88 -7.51
N THR A 26 -17.89 -5.24 -6.84
CA THR A 26 -19.32 -5.51 -7.04
C THR A 26 -19.83 -4.99 -8.38
N ALA A 27 -19.35 -3.82 -8.84
CA ALA A 27 -19.63 -3.32 -10.19
C ALA A 27 -19.11 -4.27 -11.28
N GLY A 28 -17.98 -4.95 -11.03
CA GLY A 28 -17.42 -5.99 -11.89
C GLY A 28 -18.15 -7.35 -11.86
N SER A 29 -19.33 -7.45 -11.22
CA SER A 29 -20.03 -8.72 -10.95
C SER A 29 -19.17 -9.74 -10.20
N GLY A 30 -18.33 -9.26 -9.28
CA GLY A 30 -17.40 -10.10 -8.53
C GLY A 30 -16.10 -10.41 -9.27
N ASN A 31 -15.78 -9.68 -10.33
CA ASN A 31 -14.47 -9.76 -10.99
C ASN A 31 -13.64 -8.53 -10.67
N TYR A 32 -12.45 -8.75 -10.11
CA TYR A 32 -11.41 -7.73 -10.04
C TYR A 32 -10.67 -7.68 -11.38
N ARG A 33 -10.68 -6.53 -12.07
CA ARG A 33 -9.98 -6.33 -13.35
C ARG A 33 -9.21 -5.01 -13.33
N PRO A 34 -7.94 -4.99 -12.87
CA PRO A 34 -7.17 -3.75 -12.84
C PRO A 34 -7.07 -3.18 -14.26
N ILE A 35 -7.90 -2.20 -14.55
CA ILE A 35 -8.03 -1.44 -15.79
C ILE A 35 -8.08 -0.01 -15.29
N GLU A 36 -7.17 0.83 -15.79
CA GLU A 36 -6.82 2.16 -15.28
C GLU A 36 -7.98 3.16 -15.35
N GLY A 37 -9.04 2.91 -14.61
CA GLY A 37 -10.37 3.43 -14.92
C GLY A 37 -11.21 3.79 -13.72
N THR A 38 -10.78 3.44 -12.49
CA THR A 38 -11.51 3.81 -11.27
C THR A 38 -10.74 4.87 -10.51
N GLU A 39 -11.00 6.13 -10.85
CA GLU A 39 -10.41 7.31 -10.21
C GLU A 39 -10.57 7.23 -8.68
N GLU A 40 -11.74 6.86 -8.18
CA GLU A 40 -12.02 6.78 -6.75
C GLU A 40 -11.17 5.73 -6.01
N LEU A 41 -10.95 4.56 -6.61
CA LEU A 41 -10.09 3.54 -6.01
C LEU A 41 -8.64 4.02 -5.98
N ASN A 42 -8.17 4.54 -7.11
CA ASN A 42 -6.80 5.04 -7.24
C ASN A 42 -6.53 6.22 -6.30
N ASP A 43 -7.47 7.16 -6.16
CA ASP A 43 -7.37 8.27 -5.23
C ASP A 43 -7.42 7.82 -3.77
N SER A 44 -8.20 6.79 -3.46
CA SER A 44 -8.21 6.21 -2.12
C SER A 44 -6.86 5.61 -1.74
N ASN A 45 -6.13 5.01 -2.68
CA ASN A 45 -4.75 4.56 -2.45
C ASN A 45 -3.81 5.75 -2.13
N ARG A 46 -3.90 6.85 -2.90
CA ARG A 46 -3.12 8.07 -2.63
C ARG A 46 -3.42 8.63 -1.24
N GLN A 47 -4.71 8.69 -0.87
CA GLN A 47 -5.13 9.19 0.43
C GLN A 47 -4.55 8.37 1.59
N VAL A 48 -4.43 7.05 1.45
CA VAL A 48 -3.77 6.20 2.46
C VAL A 48 -2.31 6.58 2.63
N ILE A 49 -1.55 6.72 1.54
CA ILE A 49 -0.12 7.10 1.59
C ILE A 49 0.03 8.47 2.25
N LEU A 50 -0.76 9.46 1.82
CA LEU A 50 -0.70 10.83 2.35
C LEU A 50 -1.07 10.88 3.83
N ALA A 51 -2.11 10.15 4.25
CA ALA A 51 -2.50 10.06 5.66
C ALA A 51 -1.39 9.41 6.50
N MET A 52 -0.80 8.31 6.03
CA MET A 52 0.33 7.68 6.73
C MET A 52 1.53 8.64 6.85
N HIS A 53 1.90 9.33 5.78
CA HIS A 53 2.99 10.30 5.80
C HIS A 53 2.74 11.43 6.81
N ALA A 54 1.53 11.98 6.84
CA ALA A 54 1.16 13.04 7.78
C ALA A 54 1.23 12.60 9.25
N VAL A 55 0.87 11.34 9.54
CA VAL A 55 0.84 10.80 10.91
C VAL A 55 2.22 10.38 11.40
N TYR A 56 2.98 9.66 10.57
CA TYR A 56 4.28 9.10 10.96
C TYR A 56 5.46 10.05 10.69
N GLY A 57 5.23 11.15 9.95
CA GLY A 57 6.26 12.13 9.57
C GLY A 57 7.20 11.66 8.45
N GLY A 58 7.01 10.44 7.96
CA GLY A 58 7.81 9.79 6.92
C GLY A 58 7.26 8.41 6.65
N VAL A 59 7.32 7.98 5.38
CA VAL A 59 6.92 6.63 4.95
C VAL A 59 7.85 6.12 3.86
N TYR A 60 7.87 4.81 3.66
CA TYR A 60 8.56 4.14 2.58
C TYR A 60 7.53 3.42 1.70
N LEU A 61 7.70 3.58 0.40
CA LEU A 61 6.91 2.93 -0.64
C LEU A 61 7.68 1.74 -1.19
N GLY A 62 6.96 0.67 -1.54
CA GLY A 62 7.58 -0.50 -2.13
C GLY A 62 6.64 -1.26 -3.04
N SER A 63 7.22 -2.18 -3.81
CA SER A 63 6.49 -3.08 -4.71
C SER A 63 6.87 -4.52 -4.41
N PHE A 64 5.90 -5.43 -4.53
CA PHE A 64 6.13 -6.88 -4.50
C PHE A 64 6.62 -7.41 -5.85
N SER A 65 6.42 -6.64 -6.94
CA SER A 65 6.71 -7.06 -8.31
C SER A 65 7.96 -6.40 -8.89
N ASP A 66 8.25 -5.15 -8.53
CA ASP A 66 9.47 -4.44 -8.95
C ASP A 66 10.71 -4.85 -8.13
N ALA A 67 11.89 -4.75 -8.73
CA ALA A 67 13.19 -4.94 -8.08
C ALA A 67 13.65 -3.73 -7.26
N ALA A 68 12.93 -2.61 -7.37
CA ALA A 68 13.27 -1.39 -6.70
C ALA A 68 13.34 -1.60 -5.17
N PRO A 69 14.38 -1.07 -4.50
CA PRO A 69 14.42 -0.98 -3.05
C PRO A 69 13.24 -0.18 -2.49
N LEU A 70 13.00 -0.30 -1.18
CA LEU A 70 12.06 0.57 -0.48
C LEU A 70 12.51 2.01 -0.62
N ALA A 71 11.65 2.85 -1.20
CA ALA A 71 11.95 4.25 -1.47
C ALA A 71 11.24 5.15 -0.46
N PRO A 72 11.91 6.12 0.17
CA PRO A 72 11.22 7.10 1.00
C PRO A 72 10.24 7.93 0.16
N TYR A 73 9.11 8.28 0.75
CA TYR A 73 8.21 9.28 0.18
C TYR A 73 8.68 10.68 0.58
N GLU A 74 9.14 11.45 -0.39
CA GLU A 74 9.70 12.79 -0.24
C GLU A 74 8.74 13.89 -0.74
N GLY A 75 7.48 13.55 -1.00
CA GLY A 75 6.47 14.46 -1.53
C GLY A 75 6.37 14.47 -3.06
N GLN A 76 7.00 13.50 -3.74
CA GLN A 76 6.81 13.30 -5.17
C GLN A 76 5.34 13.01 -5.53
N GLU A 77 4.97 13.19 -6.81
CA GLU A 77 3.65 12.82 -7.31
C GLU A 77 3.43 11.31 -7.19
N ILE A 78 2.24 10.89 -6.74
CA ILE A 78 1.85 9.48 -6.63
C ILE A 78 1.01 9.11 -7.85
N THR A 79 1.63 8.46 -8.82
CA THR A 79 0.96 7.94 -10.02
C THR A 79 0.31 6.58 -9.75
N ASN A 80 -0.62 6.15 -10.60
CA ASN A 80 -1.17 4.80 -10.51
C ASN A 80 -0.04 3.76 -10.62
N PHE A 81 -0.20 2.63 -9.93
CA PHE A 81 0.73 1.48 -9.97
C PHE A 81 2.19 1.79 -9.58
N SER A 82 2.46 2.93 -8.94
CA SER A 82 3.83 3.32 -8.57
C SER A 82 4.40 2.54 -7.39
N CYS A 83 3.55 1.83 -6.63
CA CYS A 83 3.92 1.02 -5.47
C CYS A 83 2.77 0.06 -5.10
N ASP A 84 3.06 -1.05 -4.43
CA ASP A 84 2.04 -2.02 -3.97
C ASP A 84 1.70 -1.84 -2.49
N PHE A 85 2.56 -1.17 -1.72
CA PHE A 85 2.34 -0.95 -0.30
C PHE A 85 3.09 0.30 0.21
N CYS A 86 2.69 0.75 1.39
CA CYS A 86 3.29 1.85 2.14
C CYS A 86 3.55 1.42 3.58
N VAL A 87 4.74 1.69 4.12
CA VAL A 87 5.15 1.37 5.50
C VAL A 87 5.72 2.61 6.20
N PRO A 88 5.56 2.76 7.53
CA PRO A 88 6.03 3.96 8.25
C PRO A 88 7.54 3.96 8.53
N CYS A 89 8.23 2.84 8.32
CA CYS A 89 9.66 2.73 8.55
C CYS A 89 10.34 1.78 7.55
N TYR A 90 11.63 2.01 7.33
CA TYR A 90 12.45 1.14 6.49
C TYR A 90 12.59 -0.25 7.14
N SER A 91 12.58 -1.30 6.32
CA SER A 91 12.78 -2.68 6.76
C SER A 91 13.61 -3.46 5.75
N GLY A 92 14.88 -3.73 6.10
CA GLY A 92 15.75 -4.58 5.29
C GLY A 92 15.29 -6.05 5.26
N GLU A 93 14.53 -6.49 6.26
CA GLU A 93 13.89 -7.81 6.23
C GLU A 93 12.79 -7.87 5.16
N LEU A 94 11.98 -6.81 5.05
CA LEU A 94 10.94 -6.72 4.03
C LEU A 94 11.56 -6.77 2.62
N GLU A 95 12.63 -6.02 2.37
CA GLU A 95 13.38 -6.09 1.11
C GLU A 95 13.94 -7.49 0.83
N ARG A 96 14.46 -8.17 1.86
CA ARG A 96 14.96 -9.55 1.73
C ARG A 96 13.85 -10.52 1.34
N LEU A 97 12.67 -10.41 1.95
CA LEU A 97 11.51 -11.27 1.63
C LEU A 97 10.98 -11.01 0.22
N ILE A 98 10.89 -9.75 -0.19
CA ILE A 98 10.48 -9.37 -1.56
C ILE A 98 11.48 -9.90 -2.58
N ARG A 99 12.79 -9.75 -2.32
CA ARG A 99 13.82 -10.29 -3.19
C ARG A 99 13.72 -11.81 -3.31
N ASP A 100 13.54 -12.53 -2.20
CA ASP A 100 13.39 -13.99 -2.21
C ASP A 100 12.14 -14.45 -2.96
N TRP A 101 11.02 -13.74 -2.81
CA TRP A 101 9.82 -13.97 -3.61
C TRP A 101 10.11 -13.86 -5.11
N ARG A 102 10.79 -12.78 -5.53
CA ARG A 102 11.01 -12.49 -6.96
C ARG A 102 12.02 -13.42 -7.60
N GLU A 103 13.14 -13.67 -6.93
CA GLU A 103 14.24 -14.46 -7.49
C GLU A 103 13.95 -15.96 -7.45
N ASN A 104 13.25 -16.44 -6.42
CA ASN A 104 13.01 -17.87 -6.20
C ASN A 104 11.54 -18.29 -6.40
N VAL A 105 10.65 -17.35 -6.76
CA VAL A 105 9.18 -17.58 -6.89
C VAL A 105 8.61 -18.23 -5.61
N ASN A 106 9.18 -17.87 -4.46
CA ASN A 106 8.85 -18.47 -3.19
C ASN A 106 7.61 -17.81 -2.60
N SER A 107 6.43 -18.37 -2.85
CA SER A 107 5.15 -17.81 -2.38
C SER A 107 5.07 -17.61 -0.88
N LYS A 108 5.79 -18.42 -0.08
CA LYS A 108 5.86 -18.22 1.38
C LYS A 108 6.56 -16.90 1.75
N SER A 109 7.54 -16.48 0.94
CA SER A 109 8.22 -15.21 1.16
C SER A 109 7.34 -14.02 0.80
N LEU A 110 6.48 -14.15 -0.22
CA LEU A 110 5.43 -13.16 -0.49
C LEU A 110 4.44 -13.06 0.67
N ASP A 111 3.90 -14.20 1.14
CA ASP A 111 2.98 -14.23 2.28
C ASP A 111 3.60 -13.59 3.54
N ASN A 112 4.87 -13.88 3.80
CA ASN A 112 5.59 -13.30 4.92
C ASN A 112 5.86 -11.80 4.73
N ALA A 113 6.15 -11.35 3.50
CA ALA A 113 6.32 -9.93 3.19
C ALA A 113 5.01 -9.17 3.45
N MET A 114 3.87 -9.68 2.98
CA MET A 114 2.57 -9.06 3.21
C MET A 114 2.23 -8.98 4.71
N LYS A 115 2.46 -10.06 5.46
CA LYS A 115 2.29 -10.04 6.94
C LYS A 115 3.23 -9.05 7.62
N LEU A 116 4.47 -8.93 7.15
CA LEU A 116 5.43 -8.00 7.72
C LEU A 116 5.03 -6.55 7.45
N VAL A 117 4.47 -6.23 6.27
CA VAL A 117 3.87 -4.92 6.00
C VAL A 117 2.82 -4.58 7.06
N GLU A 118 1.89 -5.50 7.36
CA GLU A 118 0.86 -5.28 8.38
C GLU A 118 1.45 -5.11 9.79
N GLN A 119 2.44 -5.94 10.16
CA GLN A 119 3.13 -5.87 11.46
C GLN A 119 3.86 -4.53 11.66
N LEU A 120 4.38 -3.95 10.57
CA LEU A 120 4.99 -2.63 10.56
C LEU A 120 3.95 -1.50 10.56
N GLN A 121 2.65 -1.80 10.72
CA GLN A 121 1.53 -0.85 10.57
C GLN A 121 1.40 -0.28 9.16
N GLY A 122 2.01 -0.93 8.17
CA GLY A 122 1.89 -0.60 6.76
C GLY A 122 0.53 -0.99 6.17
N LYS A 123 0.25 -0.44 4.99
CA LYS A 123 -0.97 -0.69 4.22
C LYS A 123 -0.62 -1.22 2.84
N ILE A 124 -1.32 -2.29 2.45
CA ILE A 124 -1.31 -2.83 1.09
C ILE A 124 -2.31 -2.00 0.27
N LEU A 125 -1.89 -1.66 -0.94
CA LEU A 125 -2.61 -0.81 -1.88
C LEU A 125 -3.20 -1.67 -3.00
N CYS A 126 -4.30 -1.22 -3.60
CA CYS A 126 -4.99 -1.91 -4.68
C CYS A 126 -5.38 -0.92 -5.78
N TRP A 127 -4.61 -0.91 -6.86
CA TRP A 127 -4.83 -0.04 -8.02
C TRP A 127 -5.75 -0.69 -9.05
N SER A 128 -6.61 0.10 -9.69
CA SER A 128 -7.36 -0.32 -10.88
C SER A 128 -6.99 0.52 -12.07
#